data_AF-T1GZZ8-F1
#
_entry.id   AF-T1GZZ8-F1
#
_cell.length_a   1.000
_cell.length_b   1.000
_cell.length_c   1.000
_cell.angle_alpha   90.00
_cell.angle_beta   90.00
_cell.angle_gamma   90.00
#
_symmetry.space_group_name_H-M   'P 1'
#
loop_
_entity.id
_entity.type
_entity.pdbx_description
1 polymer ?
#
loop_
_entity_poly.entity_id
_entity_poly.type
_entity_poly.pdbx_seq_one_letter_code
_entity_poly.pdbx_strand_id
1 'polypeptide(L)' 'MTPEEMASDEMKRIREKFVKEAINDAQLATVQGTQTDLLKCGKCKKRNCTYNQLQTRSADEPMTTFVMCNECGHRWKFC' A
#
# COMPACT_ATOMS: atom_id res chain seq x y z
N MET A 1 25.44 -16.29 28.35
CA MET A 1 25.76 -15.24 27.39
C MET A 1 25.72 -15.86 26.01
N THR A 2 24.90 -15.33 25.12
CA THR A 2 24.96 -15.73 23.71
C THR A 2 26.19 -15.10 23.05
N PRO A 3 26.74 -15.70 21.97
CA PRO A 3 27.85 -15.10 21.23
C PRO A 3 27.56 -13.66 20.76
N GLU A 4 26.28 -13.32 20.59
CA GLU A 4 25.81 -12.02 20.16
C GLU A 4 25.88 -10.97 21.29
N GLU A 5 25.55 -11.36 22.52
CA GLU A 5 25.66 -10.53 23.72
C GLU A 5 27.12 -10.25 24.11
N MET A 6 28.08 -11.04 23.63
CA MET A 6 29.51 -10.86 23.87
C MET A 6 30.21 -9.93 22.88
N ALA A 7 29.51 -9.44 21.84
CA ALA A 7 30.08 -8.54 20.85
C ALA A 7 30.42 -7.15 21.44
N SER A 8 31.30 -6.42 20.76
CA SER A 8 31.61 -5.03 21.10
C SER A 8 30.37 -4.14 21.01
N ASP A 9 30.33 -3.08 21.81
CA ASP A 9 29.16 -2.19 21.91
C ASP A 9 28.82 -1.53 20.56
N GLU A 10 29.82 -1.23 19.75
CA GLU A 10 29.63 -0.68 18.40
C GLU A 10 28.94 -1.70 17.47
N MET A 11 29.37 -2.96 17.50
CA MET A 11 28.82 -4.01 16.65
C MET A 11 27.37 -4.36 17.04
N LYS A 12 27.04 -4.27 18.33
CA LYS A 12 25.66 -4.43 18.83
C LYS A 12 24.74 -3.35 18.29
N ARG A 13 25.15 -2.08 18.38
CA ARG A 13 24.37 -0.94 17.84
C ARG A 13 24.12 -1.06 16.34
N ILE A 14 25.14 -1.50 15.59
CA ILE A 14 25.03 -1.71 14.15
C ILE A 14 24.00 -2.81 13.84
N ARG A 15 24.06 -3.94 14.55
CA ARG A 15 23.08 -5.03 14.40
C ARG A 15 21.66 -4.58 14.76
N GLU A 16 21.49 -3.88 15.87
CA GLU A 16 20.19 -3.35 16.29
C GLU A 16 19.60 -2.41 15.23
N LYS A 17 20.44 -1.55 14.64
CA LYS A 17 20.03 -0.66 13.55
C LYS A 17 19.56 -1.45 12.33
N PHE A 18 20.34 -2.43 11.88
CA PHE A 18 19.96 -3.26 10.72
C PHE A 18 18.71 -4.10 10.97
N VAL A 19 18.57 -4.67 12.17
CA VAL A 19 17.36 -5.42 12.54
C VAL A 19 16.13 -4.51 12.51
N LYS A 20 16.25 -3.28 13.04
CA LYS A 20 15.16 -2.30 13.02
C LYS A 20 14.80 -1.90 11.59
N GLU A 21 15.78 -1.64 10.75
CA GLU A 21 15.58 -1.30 9.33
C GLU A 21 14.91 -2.46 8.58
N ALA A 22 15.41 -3.68 8.75
CA ALA A 22 14.83 -4.88 8.12
C ALA A 22 13.37 -5.13 8.53
N ILE A 23 13.02 -4.91 9.80
CA ILE A 23 11.64 -5.02 10.28
C ILE A 23 10.75 -3.95 9.64
N ASN A 24 11.22 -2.70 9.55
CA ASN A 24 10.44 -1.61 8.93
C ASN A 24 10.21 -1.88 7.44
N ASP A 25 11.23 -2.31 6.71
CA ASP A 25 11.14 -2.62 5.29
C ASP A 25 10.18 -3.78 5.02
N ALA A 26 10.22 -4.81 5.87
CA ALA A 26 9.32 -5.96 5.76
C ALA A 26 7.83 -5.59 6.02
N GLN A 27 7.56 -4.49 6.74
CA GLN A 27 6.20 -4.04 7.06
C GLN A 27 5.55 -3.19 5.96
N LEU A 28 6.28 -2.81 4.91
CA LEU A 28 5.76 -1.99 3.81
C LEU A 28 4.89 -2.79 2.83
N ALA A 29 3.73 -3.25 3.28
CA ALA A 29 2.64 -3.66 2.39
C ALA A 29 1.95 -2.39 1.83
N THR A 30 2.37 -1.94 0.65
CA THR A 30 1.69 -0.82 -0.02
C THR A 30 0.37 -1.27 -0.62
N VAL A 31 -0.67 -0.45 -0.48
CA VAL A 31 -1.99 -0.72 -1.07
C VAL A 31 -1.85 -0.72 -2.59
N GLN A 32 -2.10 -1.87 -3.22
CA GLN A 32 -1.94 -2.05 -4.66
C GLN A 32 -3.03 -1.31 -5.45
N GLY A 33 -2.62 -0.57 -6.48
CA GLY A 33 -3.49 0.14 -7.42
C GLY A 33 -2.86 1.43 -7.94
N THR A 34 -3.34 1.94 -9.06
CA THR A 34 -2.87 3.20 -9.61
C THR A 34 -3.52 4.37 -8.85
N GLN A 35 -2.72 5.19 -8.17
CA GLN A 35 -3.21 6.39 -7.49
C GLN A 35 -3.63 7.46 -8.51
N THR A 36 -4.75 8.13 -8.25
CA THR A 36 -5.27 9.17 -9.12
C THR A 36 -6.03 10.23 -8.33
N ASP A 37 -5.89 11.49 -8.74
CA ASP A 37 -6.66 12.63 -8.23
C ASP A 37 -7.83 13.01 -9.15
N LEU A 38 -8.07 12.24 -10.21
CA LEU A 38 -9.15 12.49 -11.16
C LEU A 38 -10.54 12.22 -10.56
N LEU A 39 -10.60 11.36 -9.55
CA LEU A 39 -11.84 10.84 -8.97
C LEU A 39 -12.08 11.44 -7.59
N LYS A 40 -13.25 12.06 -7.40
CA LYS A 40 -13.67 12.60 -6.10
C LYS A 40 -14.53 11.59 -5.35
N CYS A 41 -14.15 11.24 -4.12
CA CYS A 41 -14.96 10.37 -3.28
C CYS A 41 -16.27 11.05 -2.88
N GLY A 42 -17.41 10.37 -3.05
CA GLY A 42 -18.73 10.88 -2.65
C GLY A 42 -18.91 11.03 -1.13
N LYS A 43 -18.19 10.26 -0.31
CA LYS A 43 -18.30 10.28 1.16
C LYS A 43 -17.40 11.36 1.79
N CYS A 44 -16.08 11.25 1.62
CA CYS A 44 -15.14 12.19 2.26
C CYS A 44 -14.85 13.45 1.43
N LYS A 45 -15.34 13.52 0.17
CA LYS A 45 -15.13 14.63 -0.77
C LYS A 45 -13.67 14.89 -1.17
N LYS A 46 -12.73 14.06 -0.74
CA LYS A 46 -11.32 14.15 -1.12
C LYS A 46 -11.04 13.36 -2.40
N ARG A 47 -9.89 13.63 -3.02
CA ARG A 47 -9.53 13.08 -4.34
C ARG A 47 -8.50 11.96 -4.30
N ASN A 48 -7.96 11.62 -3.12
CA ASN A 48 -7.02 10.52 -2.96
C ASN A 48 -7.71 9.16 -3.15
N CYS A 49 -7.71 8.69 -4.40
CA CYS A 49 -8.32 7.44 -4.81
C CYS A 49 -7.30 6.56 -5.55
N THR A 50 -7.43 5.25 -5.41
CA THR A 50 -6.82 4.25 -6.28
C THR A 50 -7.86 3.70 -7.24
N TYR A 51 -7.48 3.45 -8.49
CA TYR A 51 -8.34 2.79 -9.45
C TYR A 51 -7.66 1.59 -10.10
N ASN A 52 -8.46 0.61 -10.50
CA ASN A 52 -8.05 -0.56 -11.26
C ASN A 52 -9.11 -0.85 -12.33
N GLN A 53 -8.67 -1.17 -13.54
CA GLN A 53 -9.57 -1.47 -14.65
C GLN A 53 -9.54 -2.96 -14.92
N LEU A 54 -10.70 -3.61 -14.86
CA LEU A 54 -10.85 -5.04 -15.11
C LEU A 54 -12.00 -5.26 -16.10
N GLN A 55 -11.75 -6.08 -17.11
CA GLN A 55 -12.79 -6.54 -18.03
C GLN A 55 -13.64 -7.57 -17.30
N THR A 56 -14.79 -7.17 -16.76
CA THR A 56 -15.73 -8.07 -16.08
C THR A 56 -16.94 -8.43 -16.95
N ARG A 57 -16.97 -7.97 -18.20
CA ARG A 57 -18.07 -8.13 -19.14
C ARG A 57 -17.60 -8.71 -20.47
N SER A 58 -18.55 -9.05 -21.34
CA SER A 58 -18.30 -9.55 -22.70
C SER A 58 -17.32 -8.65 -23.47
N ALA A 59 -16.64 -9.20 -24.47
CA ALA A 59 -15.61 -8.47 -25.22
C ALA A 59 -16.10 -7.19 -25.92
N ASP A 60 -17.40 -7.10 -26.22
CA ASP A 60 -18.03 -5.94 -26.86
C ASP A 60 -18.41 -4.81 -25.88
N GLU A 61 -18.34 -5.06 -24.57
CA GLU A 61 -18.65 -4.07 -23.54
C GLU A 61 -17.37 -3.43 -22.99
N PRO A 62 -17.38 -2.12 -22.67
CA PRO A 62 -16.20 -1.43 -22.15
C PRO A 62 -15.76 -2.01 -20.79
N MET A 63 -14.48 -1.85 -20.49
CA MET A 63 -13.90 -2.33 -19.23
C MET A 63 -14.51 -1.63 -18.02
N THR A 64 -14.74 -2.39 -16.95
CA THR A 64 -15.24 -1.82 -15.69
C THR A 64 -14.09 -1.27 -14.88
N THR A 65 -14.20 -0.02 -14.45
CA THR A 65 -13.20 0.59 -13.56
C THR A 65 -13.69 0.55 -12.12
N PHE A 66 -12.87 -0.06 -11.26
CA PHE A 66 -13.05 -0.12 -9.83
C PHE A 66 -12.24 0.99 -9.17
N VAL A 67 -12.86 1.71 -8.25
CA VAL A 67 -12.23 2.79 -7.49
C VAL A 67 -12.31 2.49 -6.02
N MET A 68 -11.23 2.78 -5.31
CA MET A 68 -11.15 2.79 -3.85
C MET A 68 -10.67 4.15 -3.37
N CYS A 69 -11.38 4.76 -2.44
CA CYS A 69 -10.89 5.93 -1.73
C CYS A 69 -9.92 5.48 -0.63
N ASN A 70 -8.69 5.99 -0.68
CA ASN A 70 -7.64 5.61 0.27
C ASN A 70 -7.85 6.23 1.66
N GLU A 71 -8.78 7.18 1.81
CA GLU A 71 -9.00 7.88 3.08
C GLU A 71 -10.15 7.31 3.90
N CYS A 72 -11.26 6.95 3.26
CA CYS A 72 -12.45 6.46 3.94
C CYS A 72 -12.77 5.00 3.59
N GLY A 73 -11.96 4.36 2.75
CA GLY A 73 -12.16 2.97 2.32
C GLY A 73 -13.37 2.76 1.41
N HIS A 74 -14.04 3.83 0.96
CA HIS A 74 -15.19 3.70 0.06
C HIS A 74 -14.76 3.11 -1.28
N ARG A 75 -15.45 2.04 -1.70
CA ARG A 75 -15.27 1.43 -3.01
C ARG A 75 -16.50 1.64 -3.90
N TRP A 76 -16.30 1.95 -5.18
CA TRP A 76 -17.37 2.03 -6.17
C TRP A 76 -16.84 1.62 -7.55
N LYS A 77 -17.75 1.42 -8.51
CA LYS A 77 -17.39 1.08 -9.89
C LYS A 77 -18.10 2.00 -10.88
N PHE A 78 -17.48 2.22 -12.04
CA PHE A 78 -18.11 2.84 -13.20
C PHE A 78 -17.96 1.93 -14.42
N CYS A 79 -19.03 1.87 -15.21
CA CYS A 79 -19.16 1.09 -16.44
C CYS A 79 -19.32 2.06 -17.61
#